data_AF-A0A165M4P7-F1
#
_entry.id   AF-A0A165M4P7-F1
#
_cell.length_a   1.000
_cell.length_b   1.000
_cell.length_c   1.000
_cell.angle_alpha   90.00
_cell.angle_beta   90.00
_cell.angle_gamma   90.00
#
_symmetry.space_group_name_H-M   'P 1'
#
loop_
_entity.id
_entity.type
_entity.pdbx_description
1 polymer ?
#
loop_
_entity_poly.entity_id
_entity_poly.type
_entity_poly.pdbx_seq_one_letter_code
_entity_poly.pdbx_strand_id
1 'polypeptide(L)' 'MSQNWNADYATLAKRGFMLGAGLFLLGIAGEVAGSAVLGTLPAWGDTLLVDMEMLGILVGLLSPLVFGVVLPLTE' A
#
# COMPACT_ATOMS: atom_id res chain seq x y z
N MET A 1 12.94 -20.30 -24.35
CA MET A 1 12.37 -19.56 -23.19
C MET A 1 11.27 -18.68 -23.74
N SER A 2 10.02 -19.15 -23.70
CA SER A 2 8.87 -18.36 -24.13
C SER A 2 8.68 -17.21 -23.15
N GLN A 3 8.68 -15.98 -23.65
CA GLN A 3 8.37 -14.80 -22.84
C GLN A 3 6.86 -14.66 -22.79
N ASN A 4 6.26 -15.27 -21.77
CA ASN A 4 4.81 -15.22 -21.54
C ASN A 4 4.42 -13.79 -21.16
N TRP A 5 3.89 -13.07 -22.14
CA TRP A 5 3.16 -11.81 -22.03
C TRP A 5 1.79 -12.00 -21.34
N ASN A 6 1.71 -12.93 -20.38
CA ASN A 6 0.59 -13.00 -19.46
C ASN A 6 1.00 -12.12 -18.30
N ALA A 7 0.38 -10.95 -18.14
CA ALA A 7 0.63 -10.11 -16.98
C ALA A 7 0.51 -11.01 -15.75
N ASP A 8 1.60 -11.20 -15.02
CA ASP A 8 1.62 -12.13 -13.90
C ASP A 8 0.80 -11.50 -12.78
N TYR A 9 -0.52 -11.72 -12.86
CA TYR A 9 -1.56 -11.18 -12.00
C TYR A 9 -1.25 -11.44 -10.53
N ALA A 10 -0.68 -12.61 -10.24
CA ALA A 10 -0.20 -12.97 -8.91
C ALA A 10 0.97 -12.09 -8.46
N THR A 11 1.93 -11.81 -9.35
CA THR A 11 3.05 -10.90 -9.06
C THR A 11 2.58 -9.45 -8.88
N LEU A 12 1.65 -8.97 -9.72
CA LEU A 12 1.07 -7.63 -9.59
C LEU A 12 0.28 -7.46 -8.28
N ALA A 13 -0.57 -8.43 -7.94
CA ALA A 13 -1.30 -8.48 -6.67
C ALA A 13 -0.38 -8.43 -5.45
N LYS A 14 0.69 -9.25 -5.45
CA LYS A 14 1.65 -9.30 -4.34
C LYS A 14 2.43 -8.00 -4.19
N ARG A 15 2.88 -7.41 -5.31
CA ARG A 15 3.64 -6.16 -5.30
C ARG A 15 2.78 -4.99 -4.82
N GLY A 16 1.53 -4.89 -5.26
CA GLY A 16 0.63 -3.86 -4.77
C GLY A 16 0.24 -4.07 -3.30
N PHE A 17 0.01 -5.31 -2.86
CA PHE A 17 -0.17 -5.62 -1.44
C PHE A 17 1.06 -5.18 -0.60
N MET A 18 2.27 -5.54 -1.02
CA MET A 18 3.50 -5.15 -0.34
C MET A 18 3.72 -3.64 -0.32
N LEU A 19 3.38 -2.95 -1.41
CA LEU A 19 3.45 -1.48 -1.48
C LEU A 19 2.47 -0.86 -0.49
N GLY A 20 1.21 -1.33 -0.48
CA GLY A 20 0.20 -0.83 0.44
C GLY A 20 0.55 -1.08 1.91
N ALA A 21 1.00 -2.30 2.23
CA ALA A 21 1.50 -2.65 3.56
C ALA A 21 2.70 -1.77 3.96
N GLY A 22 3.61 -1.49 3.03
CA GLY A 22 4.75 -0.59 3.25
C GLY A 22 4.31 0.84 3.58
N LEU A 23 3.37 1.40 2.82
CA LEU A 23 2.81 2.73 3.09
C LEU A 23 2.15 2.80 4.47
N PHE A 24 1.36 1.79 4.83
CA PHE A 24 0.72 1.69 6.13
C PHE A 24 1.71 1.62 7.28
N LEU A 25 2.72 0.75 7.17
CA LEU A 25 3.77 0.63 8.18
C LEU A 25 4.60 1.91 8.31
N LEU A 26 4.86 2.60 7.20
CA LEU A 26 5.57 3.88 7.22
C LEU A 26 4.74 5.00 7.85
N GLY A 27 3.42 5.02 7.65
CA GLY A 27 2.50 5.95 8.32
C GLY A 27 2.57 5.80 9.85
N ILE A 28 2.33 4.58 10.35
CA ILE A 28 2.40 4.28 11.78
C ILE A 28 3.77 4.61 12.35
N ALA A 29 4.83 4.16 11.66
CA ALA A 29 6.20 4.41 12.12
C ALA A 29 6.52 5.91 12.14
N GLY A 30 6.02 6.67 11.17
CA GLY A 30 6.18 8.11 11.10
C GLY A 30 5.45 8.86 12.21
N GLU A 31 4.26 8.40 12.59
CA GLU A 31 3.49 9.00 13.69
C GLU A 31 4.13 8.74 15.04
N VAL A 32 4.54 7.48 15.28
CA VAL A 32 5.23 7.07 16.51
C VAL A 32 6.60 7.76 16.62
N ALA A 33 7.42 7.71 15.57
CA ALA A 33 8.75 8.31 15.58
C ALA A 33 8.69 9.84 15.57
N GLY A 34 7.78 10.43 14.81
CA GLY A 34 7.58 11.87 14.73
C GLY A 34 7.12 12.45 16.06
N SER A 35 6.18 11.80 16.74
CA SER A 35 5.76 12.17 18.09
C SER A 35 6.88 11.99 19.12
N ALA A 36 7.69 10.94 18.99
CA ALA A 36 8.81 10.69 19.90
C ALA A 36 9.95 11.74 19.76
N VAL A 37 10.24 12.20 18.54
CA VAL A 37 11.36 13.12 18.25
C VAL A 37 10.95 14.59 18.35
N LEU A 38 9.78 14.95 17.83
CA LEU A 38 9.30 16.33 17.73
C LEU A 38 8.28 16.68 18.82
N GLY A 39 7.82 15.71 19.61
CA GLY A 39 6.77 15.88 20.60
C GLY A 39 5.40 15.95 19.94
N THR A 40 4.96 17.16 19.59
CA THR A 40 3.67 17.37 18.90
C THR A 40 3.92 17.66 17.43
N LEU A 41 3.50 16.73 16.58
CA LEU A 41 3.51 16.95 15.13
C LEU A 41 2.55 18.09 14.76
N PRO A 42 2.91 18.96 13.81
CA PRO A 42 1.97 19.89 13.21
C PRO A 42 0.78 19.14 12.60
N ALA A 43 -0.42 19.70 12.69
CA ALA A 43 -1.65 19.05 12.21
C ALA A 43 -1.58 18.58 10.75
N TRP A 44 -0.87 19.30 9.88
CA TRP A 44 -0.69 18.90 8.49
C TRP A 44 0.19 17.66 8.33
N GLY A 45 1.19 17.46 9.20
CA GLY A 45 2.08 16.30 9.17
C GLY A 45 1.35 15.05 9.66
N ASP A 46 0.57 15.19 10.72
CA ASP A 46 -0.32 14.15 11.23
C ASP A 46 -1.32 13.68 10.17
N THR A 47 -1.98 14.64 9.49
CA THR A 47 -2.93 14.34 8.41
C THR A 47 -2.27 13.57 7.27
N LEU A 48 -1.05 13.95 6.85
CA LEU A 48 -0.33 13.24 5.78
C LEU A 48 0.04 11.80 6.15
N LEU A 49 0.39 11.55 7.41
CA LEU A 49 0.70 10.20 7.90
C LEU A 49 -0.54 9.32 7.89
N VAL A 50 -1.67 9.86 8.38
CA VAL A 50 -2.98 9.19 8.32
C VAL A 50 -3.41 8.93 6.87
N ASP A 51 -3.20 9.88 5.96
CA ASP A 51 -3.49 9.69 4.53
C ASP A 51 -2.62 8.57 3.93
N MET A 52 -1.33 8.48 4.30
CA MET A 52 -0.46 7.38 3.90
C MET A 52 -0.97 6.03 4.41
N GLU A 53 -1.45 5.96 5.64
CA GLU A 53 -2.05 4.74 6.19
C GLU A 53 -3.29 4.33 5.41
N MET A 54 -4.20 5.28 5.17
CA MET A 54 -5.44 5.02 4.47
C MET A 54 -5.20 4.59 3.01
N LEU A 55 -4.28 5.27 2.31
CA LEU A 55 -3.85 4.87 0.98
C LEU A 55 -3.14 3.52 0.99
N GLY A 56 -2.34 3.24 2.01
CA GLY A 56 -1.68 1.96 2.20
C GLY A 56 -2.67 0.80 2.32
N ILE A 57 -3.70 0.96 3.15
CA ILE A 57 -4.79 -0.01 3.29
C ILE A 57 -5.56 -0.15 1.97
N LEU A 58 -5.93 0.98 1.35
CA LEU A 58 -6.71 0.98 0.12
C LEU A 58 -5.96 0.25 -1.00
N VAL A 59 -4.70 0.61 -1.26
CA VAL A 59 -3.87 -0.04 -2.28
C VAL A 59 -3.57 -1.49 -1.90
N GLY A 60 -3.27 -1.73 -0.62
CA GLY A 60 -2.93 -3.05 -0.11
C GLY A 60 -4.05 -4.06 -0.29
N LEU A 61 -5.30 -3.67 -0.01
CA LEU A 61 -6.48 -4.53 -0.13
C LEU A 61 -7.03 -4.58 -1.55
N LEU A 62 -7.06 -3.45 -2.27
CA LEU A 62 -7.58 -3.42 -3.64
C LEU A 62 -6.66 -4.12 -4.63
N SER A 63 -5.34 -4.11 -4.43
CA SER A 63 -4.42 -4.79 -5.35
C SER A 63 -4.70 -6.30 -5.52
N PRO A 64 -4.77 -7.13 -4.47
CA PRO A 64 -5.12 -8.54 -4.62
C PRO A 64 -6.56 -8.75 -5.08
N LEU A 65 -7.48 -7.86 -4.75
CA LEU A 65 -8.86 -7.94 -5.25
C LEU A 65 -8.90 -7.74 -6.77
N VAL A 66 -8.30 -6.67 -7.28
CA VAL A 66 -8.34 -6.30 -8.70
C VAL A 66 -7.50 -7.28 -9.51
N PHE A 67 -6.22 -7.45 -9.15
CA PHE A 67 -5.30 -8.26 -9.94
C PHE A 67 -5.46 -9.76 -9.69
N GLY A 68 -5.81 -10.19 -8.47
CA GLY A 68 -5.93 -11.61 -8.14
C GLY A 68 -7.31 -12.20 -8.42
N VAL A 69 -8.38 -11.38 -8.45
CA VAL A 69 -9.76 -11.85 -8.60
C VAL A 69 -10.44 -11.25 -9.83
N VAL A 70 -10.52 -9.93 -9.94
CA VAL A 70 -11.32 -9.29 -11.01
C VAL A 70 -10.72 -9.55 -12.39
N LEU A 71 -9.43 -9.22 -12.60
CA LEU A 71 -8.80 -9.32 -13.92
C LEU A 71 -8.77 -10.76 -14.48
N PRO A 72 -8.43 -11.81 -13.69
CA PRO A 72 -8.49 -13.19 -14.17
C PRO A 72 -9.89 -13.71 -14.50
N LEU A 73 -10.96 -13.05 -14.02
CA LEU A 73 -12.35 -13.42 -14.31
C LEU A 73 -12.91 -12.68 -15.53
N THR A 74 -12.28 -11.57 -15.93
CA THR A 74 -12.72 -10.74 -17.07
C THR A 74 -12.00 -11.06 -18.38
N GLU A 75 -10.87 -11.75 -18.31
CA GLU A 75 -10.13 -12.29 -19.46
C GLU A 75 -10.45 -13.77 -19.69
#